data_AF-A0A973NLJ3-F1
#
_entry.id   AF-A0A973NLJ3-F1
#
_cell.length_a   1.000
_cell.length_b   1.000
_cell.length_c   1.000
_cell.angle_alpha   90.00
_cell.angle_beta   90.00
_cell.angle_gamma   90.00
#
_symmetry.space_group_name_H-M   'P 1'
#
loop_
_entity.id
_entity.type
_entity.pdbx_description
1 polymer ?
#
loop_
_entity_poly.entity_id
_entity_poly.type
_entity_poly.pdbx_seq_one_letter_code
_entity_poly.pdbx_strand_id
1 'polypeptide(L)'
;MRTILLALTGAAVALTAAPAASKTYVCTKWDNGVCVSQHRVKGRPPFQVGYVFGPNYAYTSVTDLPAPAVTYYHLGTDERYVYNDGYIYVIDPTSYKVLRVIDTFSR
;
A
#
# COMPACT_ATOMS: atom_id res chain seq x y z
N MET A 1 18.29 50.58 -22.25
CA MET A 1 18.53 49.12 -22.35
C MET A 1 17.39 48.43 -21.61
N ARG A 2 16.56 47.65 -22.31
CA ARG A 2 15.37 46.97 -21.76
C ARG A 2 15.76 45.55 -21.37
N THR A 3 15.80 45.26 -20.07
CA THR A 3 16.08 43.91 -19.56
C THR A 3 14.77 43.14 -19.43
N ILE A 4 14.64 42.09 -20.24
CA ILE A 4 13.51 41.18 -20.28
C ILE A 4 13.63 40.23 -19.07
N LEU A 5 12.69 40.31 -18.14
CA LEU A 5 12.55 39.33 -17.06
C LEU A 5 11.62 38.21 -17.55
N LEU A 6 12.21 37.10 -18.00
CA LEU A 6 11.51 35.83 -18.18
C LEU A 6 11.18 35.25 -16.81
N ALA A 7 9.92 35.36 -16.41
CA ALA A 7 9.37 34.61 -15.28
C ALA A 7 9.18 33.14 -15.71
N LEU A 8 10.20 32.30 -15.48
CA LEU A 8 10.04 30.86 -15.48
C LEU A 8 9.23 30.46 -14.24
N THR A 9 7.94 30.20 -14.42
CA THR A 9 7.12 29.52 -13.40
C THR A 9 7.50 28.04 -13.38
N GLY A 10 8.44 27.70 -12.50
CA GLY A 10 8.81 26.31 -12.22
C GLY A 10 7.70 25.60 -11.44
N ALA A 11 6.88 24.82 -12.13
CA ALA A 11 6.04 23.82 -11.48
C ALA A 11 6.94 22.67 -11.00
N ALA A 12 7.34 22.70 -9.72
CA ALA A 12 7.99 21.57 -9.08
C ALA A 12 6.96 20.45 -8.90
N VAL A 13 6.92 19.52 -9.85
CA VAL A 13 6.18 18.27 -9.69
C VAL A 13 6.98 17.43 -8.70
N ALA A 14 6.61 17.50 -7.43
CA ALA A 14 7.13 16.58 -6.42
C ALA A 14 6.60 15.19 -6.75
N LEU A 15 7.33 14.44 -7.59
CA LEU A 15 7.14 13.00 -7.71
C LEU A 15 7.47 12.41 -6.34
N THR A 16 6.44 12.15 -5.54
CA THR A 16 6.56 11.32 -4.35
C THR A 16 6.88 9.91 -4.83
N ALA A 17 8.17 9.61 -5.00
CA ALA A 17 8.66 8.26 -5.11
C ALA A 17 8.41 7.60 -3.75
N ALA A 18 7.23 7.01 -3.59
CA ALA A 18 6.99 6.11 -2.47
C ALA A 18 8.06 5.01 -2.54
N PRO A 19 8.75 4.70 -1.44
CA PRO A 19 9.76 3.65 -1.45
C PRO A 19 9.07 2.36 -1.90
N ALA A 20 9.58 1.76 -2.97
CA ALA A 20 9.17 0.41 -3.35
C ALA A 20 9.64 -0.51 -2.23
N ALA A 21 8.72 -0.95 -1.38
CA ALA A 21 9.04 -1.87 -0.32
C ALA A 21 9.54 -3.18 -0.95
N SER A 22 10.84 -3.42 -0.78
CA SER A 22 11.48 -4.65 -1.21
C SER A 22 10.86 -5.82 -0.47
N LYS A 23 10.35 -6.80 -1.22
CA LYS A 23 9.82 -8.05 -0.66
C LYS A 23 11.01 -8.88 -0.16
N THR A 24 11.19 -8.98 1.16
CA THR A 24 12.20 -9.86 1.74
C THR A 24 11.66 -11.27 1.85
N TYR A 25 12.42 -12.28 1.41
CA TYR A 25 12.08 -13.70 1.51
C TYR A 25 13.13 -14.44 2.33
N VAL A 26 12.69 -15.35 3.18
CA VAL A 26 13.54 -16.30 3.91
C VAL A 26 13.25 -17.70 3.41
N CYS A 27 14.30 -18.49 3.21
CA CYS A 27 14.12 -19.89 2.87
C CYS A 27 13.56 -20.65 4.08
N THR A 28 12.45 -21.35 3.90
CA THR A 28 11.83 -22.20 4.94
C THR A 28 12.11 -23.68 4.75
N LYS A 29 12.50 -24.10 3.54
CA LYS A 29 12.89 -25.49 3.26
C LYS A 29 14.02 -25.57 2.24
N TRP A 30 15.04 -26.34 2.58
CA TRP A 30 16.18 -26.66 1.72
C TRP A 30 16.11 -28.12 1.28
N ASP A 31 16.50 -28.40 0.03
CA ASP A 31 16.73 -29.73 -0.53
C ASP A 31 18.04 -29.72 -1.31
N ASN A 32 18.99 -30.59 -0.97
CA ASN A 32 20.30 -30.68 -1.62
C ASN A 32 21.06 -29.34 -1.75
N GLY A 33 20.94 -28.47 -0.75
CA GLY A 33 21.57 -27.14 -0.77
C GLY A 33 20.86 -26.10 -1.65
N VAL A 34 19.72 -26.45 -2.25
CA VAL A 34 18.85 -25.54 -3.00
C VAL A 34 17.63 -25.19 -2.14
N CYS A 35 17.25 -23.92 -2.12
CA CYS A 35 16.04 -23.50 -1.45
C CYS A 35 14.81 -23.94 -2.27
N VAL A 36 14.02 -24.86 -1.73
CA VAL A 36 12.80 -25.38 -2.39
C VAL A 36 11.51 -24.77 -1.86
N SER A 37 11.56 -24.05 -0.75
CA SER A 37 10.43 -23.29 -0.22
C SER A 37 10.90 -22.00 0.41
N GLN A 38 10.26 -20.89 0.03
CA GLN A 38 10.51 -19.56 0.55
C GLN A 38 9.26 -19.04 1.23
N HIS A 39 9.44 -18.32 2.33
CA HIS A 39 8.40 -17.58 3.02
C HIS A 39 8.74 -16.10 3.00
N ARG A 40 7.76 -15.25 2.71
CA ARG A 40 7.96 -13.80 2.74
C ARG A 40 8.16 -13.36 4.20
N VAL A 41 9.24 -12.66 4.50
CA VAL A 41 9.42 -12.02 5.81
C VAL A 41 8.39 -10.92 5.94
N LYS A 42 7.58 -11.00 7.00
CA LYS A 42 6.61 -9.96 7.32
C LYS A 42 7.34 -8.72 7.80
N GLY A 43 7.31 -7.66 7.00
CA GLY A 43 7.62 -6.31 7.47
C GLY A 43 6.47 -5.77 8.32
N ARG A 44 6.72 -4.74 9.14
CA ARG A 44 5.64 -4.01 9.81
C ARG A 44 4.77 -3.31 8.77
N PRO A 45 3.44 -3.20 8.97
CA PRO A 45 2.60 -2.44 8.07
C PRO A 45 3.10 -0.97 8.03
N PRO A 46 3.33 -0.39 6.84
CA PRO A 46 3.78 1.00 6.72
C PRO A 46 2.82 2.03 7.34
N PHE A 47 1.53 1.71 7.42
CA PHE A 47 0.52 2.60 8.00
C PHE A 47 -0.19 1.92 9.18
N GLN A 48 -0.53 2.70 10.19
CA GLN A 48 -1.24 2.24 11.38
C GLN A 48 -2.68 2.72 11.39
N VAL A 49 -3.50 2.11 12.25
CA VAL A 49 -4.86 2.59 12.56
C VAL A 49 -4.78 4.06 12.99
N GLY A 50 -5.65 4.90 12.42
CA GLY A 50 -5.67 6.35 12.63
C GLY A 50 -4.85 7.18 11.64
N TYR A 51 -3.98 6.57 10.82
CA TYR A 51 -3.31 7.29 9.72
C TYR A 51 -4.30 7.82 8.70
N VAL A 52 -4.02 8.99 8.09
CA VAL A 52 -4.93 9.67 7.15
C VAL A 52 -4.31 9.75 5.76
N PHE A 53 -4.96 9.15 4.75
CA PHE A 53 -4.48 9.19 3.36
C PHE A 53 -4.94 10.44 2.58
N GLY A 54 -6.11 10.99 2.93
CA GLY A 54 -6.70 12.16 2.29
C GLY A 54 -7.52 11.86 1.02
N PRO A 55 -8.33 12.82 0.54
CA PRO A 55 -9.31 12.60 -0.52
C PRO A 55 -8.73 12.21 -1.89
N ASN A 56 -7.52 12.71 -2.19
CA ASN A 56 -6.91 12.59 -3.52
C ASN A 56 -5.97 11.38 -3.65
N TYR A 57 -5.97 10.47 -2.66
CA TYR A 57 -5.16 9.26 -2.71
C TYR A 57 -5.70 8.27 -3.75
N ALA A 58 -4.82 7.47 -4.36
CA ALA A 58 -5.21 6.39 -5.25
C ALA A 58 -5.73 5.20 -4.43
N TYR A 59 -7.04 5.09 -4.30
CA TYR A 59 -7.70 4.00 -3.59
C TYR A 59 -7.82 2.76 -4.47
N THR A 60 -7.71 1.59 -3.84
CA THR A 60 -7.90 0.29 -4.47
C THR A 60 -9.39 -0.06 -4.49
N SER A 61 -9.91 -0.51 -5.65
CA SER A 61 -11.27 -1.06 -5.73
C SER A 61 -11.36 -2.38 -4.97
N VAL A 62 -12.52 -2.68 -4.39
CA VAL A 62 -12.76 -3.97 -3.71
C VAL A 62 -12.55 -5.17 -4.64
N THR A 63 -12.80 -5.01 -5.95
CA THR A 63 -12.60 -6.04 -6.97
C THR A 63 -11.13 -6.38 -7.21
N ASP A 64 -10.22 -5.47 -6.88
CA ASP A 64 -8.78 -5.61 -7.09
C ASP A 64 -8.08 -6.17 -5.84
N LEU A 65 -8.84 -6.39 -4.76
CA LEU A 65 -8.34 -6.99 -3.53
C LEU A 65 -8.26 -8.51 -3.64
N PRO A 66 -7.38 -9.18 -2.87
CA PRO A 66 -7.35 -10.63 -2.79
C PRO A 66 -8.71 -11.20 -2.37
N ALA A 67 -9.37 -11.96 -3.26
CA ALA A 67 -10.69 -12.52 -3.02
C ALA A 67 -10.83 -13.31 -1.69
N PRO A 68 -9.83 -14.10 -1.25
CA PRO A 68 -9.93 -14.78 0.06
C PRO A 68 -10.05 -13.80 1.23
N ALA A 69 -9.40 -12.63 1.15
CA ALA A 69 -9.49 -11.61 2.19
C ALA A 69 -10.83 -10.87 2.13
N VAL A 70 -11.32 -10.55 0.93
CA VAL A 70 -12.64 -9.93 0.72
C VAL A 70 -13.74 -10.78 1.34
N THR A 71 -13.77 -12.08 1.03
CA THR A 71 -14.79 -12.99 1.55
C THR A 71 -14.68 -13.20 3.06
N TYR A 72 -13.47 -13.43 3.58
CA TYR A 72 -13.27 -13.75 4.99
C TYR A 72 -13.52 -12.55 5.91
N TYR A 73 -13.13 -11.35 5.48
CA TYR A 73 -13.29 -10.13 6.27
C TYR A 73 -14.54 -9.32 5.89
N HIS A 74 -15.37 -9.84 4.98
CA HIS A 74 -16.59 -9.20 4.50
C HIS A 74 -16.36 -7.76 3.99
N LEU A 75 -15.33 -7.57 3.17
CA LEU A 75 -15.02 -6.26 2.59
C LEU A 75 -16.06 -5.92 1.49
N GLY A 76 -16.60 -4.70 1.54
CA GLY A 76 -17.68 -4.23 0.67
C GLY A 76 -17.32 -2.99 -0.14
N THR A 77 -18.32 -2.26 -0.60
CA THR A 77 -18.14 -0.99 -1.34
C THR A 77 -18.30 0.26 -0.47
N ASP A 78 -18.69 0.07 0.78
CA ASP A 78 -19.01 1.17 1.70
C ASP A 78 -17.75 1.82 2.28
N GLU A 79 -16.62 1.12 2.24
CA GLU A 79 -15.33 1.61 2.69
C GLU A 79 -14.38 1.86 1.52
N ARG A 80 -13.30 2.60 1.81
CA ARG A 80 -12.18 2.75 0.88
C ARG A 80 -11.07 1.78 1.27
N TYR A 81 -10.29 1.35 0.28
CA TYR A 81 -9.17 0.45 0.53
C TYR A 81 -7.88 1.01 -0.04
N VAL A 82 -6.78 0.67 0.62
CA VAL A 82 -5.45 0.70 0.04
C VAL A 82 -4.89 -0.69 0.19
N TYR A 83 -4.40 -1.29 -0.89
CA TYR A 83 -3.67 -2.55 -0.85
C TYR A 83 -2.21 -2.30 -1.15
N ASN A 84 -1.36 -2.48 -0.12
CA ASN A 84 0.08 -2.31 -0.27
C ASN A 84 0.84 -3.35 0.55
N ASP A 85 1.85 -3.96 -0.06
CA ASP A 85 2.73 -4.96 0.58
C ASP A 85 2.06 -6.15 1.26
N GLY A 86 0.87 -6.53 0.78
CA GLY A 86 0.08 -7.59 1.41
C GLY A 86 -0.65 -7.17 2.68
N TYR A 87 -0.82 -5.86 2.86
CA TYR A 87 -1.71 -5.31 3.84
C TYR A 87 -2.87 -4.61 3.13
N ILE A 88 -4.08 -4.90 3.58
CA ILE A 88 -5.28 -4.15 3.21
C ILE A 88 -5.56 -3.15 4.34
N TYR A 89 -5.57 -1.86 3.99
CA TYR A 89 -5.97 -0.78 4.89
C TYR A 89 -7.43 -0.46 4.61
N VAL A 90 -8.31 -0.72 5.59
CA VAL A 90 -9.71 -0.34 5.52
C VAL A 90 -9.83 1.10 5.99
N ILE A 91 -10.40 1.95 5.16
CA ILE A 91 -10.38 3.41 5.34
C ILE A 91 -11.81 3.95 5.37
N ASP A 92 -12.07 4.80 6.35
CA ASP A 92 -13.32 5.53 6.45
C ASP A 92 -13.46 6.51 5.27
N PRO A 93 -14.55 6.46 4.49
CA PRO A 93 -14.68 7.24 3.26
C PRO A 93 -14.81 8.74 3.47
N THR A 94 -15.15 9.19 4.69
CA THR A 94 -15.40 10.59 5.04
C THR A 94 -14.17 11.25 5.68
N SER A 95 -13.56 10.60 6.66
CA SER A 95 -12.41 11.09 7.41
C SER A 95 -11.06 10.65 6.83
N TYR A 96 -11.07 9.69 5.89
CA TYR A 96 -9.88 9.10 5.26
C TYR A 96 -8.91 8.45 6.24
N LYS A 97 -9.39 8.11 7.44
CA LYS A 97 -8.64 7.45 8.50
C LYS A 97 -8.63 5.95 8.28
N VAL A 98 -7.47 5.33 8.51
CA VAL A 98 -7.35 3.87 8.60
C VAL A 98 -8.12 3.38 9.82
N LEU A 99 -9.15 2.59 9.59
CA LEU A 99 -9.96 1.93 10.61
C LEU A 99 -9.35 0.59 11.03
N ARG A 100 -8.85 -0.17 10.05
CA ARG A 100 -8.31 -1.52 10.25
C ARG A 100 -7.14 -1.80 9.31
N VAL A 101 -6.20 -2.62 9.77
CA VAL A 101 -5.09 -3.13 8.96
C VAL A 101 -5.20 -4.66 8.94
N ILE A 102 -5.33 -5.22 7.75
CA ILE A 102 -5.51 -6.66 7.53
C ILE A 102 -4.26 -7.20 6.85
N ASP A 103 -3.63 -8.21 7.46
CA ASP A 103 -2.53 -8.96 6.85
C ASP A 103 -3.09 -10.07 5.95
N THR A 104 -2.79 -9.99 4.65
CA THR A 104 -3.25 -10.98 3.66
C THR A 104 -2.35 -12.21 3.57
N PHE A 105 -1.20 -12.22 4.25
CA PHE A 105 -0.24 -13.33 4.27
C PHE A 105 -0.31 -14.19 5.55
N SER A 106 -1.08 -13.78 6.55
CA SER A 106 -1.36 -14.63 7.73
C SER A 106 -2.36 -15.74 7.37
N ARG A 107 -1.86 -16.91 6.97
CA ARG A 107 -2.55 -18.20 7.09
C ARG A 107 -1.63 -19.21 7.74
#